data_AF-A0A534AXE7-F1
#
_entry.id   AF-A0A534AXE7-F1
#
_cell.length_a   1.000
_cell.length_b   1.000
_cell.length_c   1.000
_cell.angle_alpha   90.00
_cell.angle_beta   90.00
_cell.angle_gamma   90.00
#
_symmetry.space_group_name_H-M   'P 1'
#
loop_
_entity.id
_entity.type
_entity.pdbx_description
1 polymer ?
#
loop_
_entity_poly.entity_id
_entity_poly.type
_entity_poly.pdbx_seq_one_letter_code
_entity_poly.pdbx_strand_id
1 'polypeptide(L)'
;MSRVRCCICMRMAKGRCCTLPWGTAAAGSTCSPSSRSIQASSAAAGSRRFTTKSWRAAFDGRLAWTSRPHRHVSDDSPGAFMEHNFGPVMQNGFVVPDLDTALEHWTQVMHVGPFFRFERIDFGQVWYRGQPASDIDLSVAIAYWGDMQIELIRQRNAVPSIYTEFEGRGLTGLQHMGVITESVERDLIRLAAQGVTPIQHGSTAAGMRFAYLSTDQHPGAMIELIESSPRMLAFFGAMRAAARDWDGSDPVRRVG
;
A
#
# COMPACT_ATOMS: atom_id res chain seq x y z
N MET A 1 -21.86 42.74 21.24
CA MET A 1 -20.86 41.68 20.95
C MET A 1 -20.97 40.69 22.11
N SER A 2 -21.23 39.40 21.96
CA SER A 2 -20.98 38.45 20.87
C SER A 2 -22.20 37.56 20.63
N ARG A 3 -22.49 37.20 19.37
CA ARG A 3 -23.45 36.16 19.02
C ARG A 3 -22.72 35.03 18.30
N VAL A 4 -22.89 33.84 18.85
CA VAL A 4 -22.49 32.54 18.33
C VAL A 4 -23.08 32.31 16.94
N ARG A 5 -22.29 31.78 16.01
CA ARG A 5 -22.82 31.15 14.79
C ARG A 5 -22.24 29.75 14.63
N CYS A 6 -23.15 28.79 14.74
CA CYS A 6 -23.01 27.40 14.38
C CYS A 6 -23.11 27.29 12.84
N CYS A 7 -22.22 26.52 12.20
CA CYS A 7 -22.34 26.18 10.79
C CYS A 7 -22.93 24.78 10.64
N ILE A 8 -24.16 24.76 10.14
CA ILE A 8 -24.81 23.59 9.54
C ILE A 8 -24.08 23.28 8.23
N CYS A 9 -23.43 22.13 8.13
CA CYS A 9 -22.82 21.67 6.88
C CYS A 9 -23.87 20.92 6.06
N MET A 10 -24.44 21.60 5.06
CA MET A 10 -25.32 21.01 4.07
C MET A 10 -24.47 20.50 2.91
N ARG A 11 -24.37 19.17 2.76
CA ARG A 11 -23.74 18.49 1.62
C ARG A 11 -24.41 18.95 0.31
N MET A 12 -23.67 19.61 -0.56
CA MET A 12 -24.01 19.70 -1.99
C MET A 12 -23.15 18.70 -2.77
N ALA A 13 -23.86 17.82 -3.48
CA ALA A 13 -23.28 16.87 -4.42
C ALA A 13 -23.05 17.56 -5.78
N LYS A 14 -22.05 17.03 -6.50
CA LYS A 14 -21.63 17.31 -7.88
C LYS A 14 -20.54 18.38 -8.00
N GLY A 15 -19.37 17.87 -8.39
CA GLY A 15 -18.14 18.62 -8.53
C GLY A 15 -18.19 19.66 -9.65
N ARG A 16 -17.42 20.72 -9.42
CA ARG A 16 -16.56 21.42 -10.36
C ARG A 16 -15.86 22.53 -9.57
N CYS A 17 -14.55 22.42 -9.40
CA CYS A 17 -13.72 23.46 -8.82
C CYS A 17 -13.33 24.41 -9.96
N CYS A 18 -13.85 25.64 -9.97
CA CYS A 18 -13.35 26.70 -10.83
C CYS A 18 -12.50 27.64 -9.97
N THR A 19 -11.21 27.72 -10.29
CA THR A 19 -10.29 28.73 -9.78
C THR A 19 -10.49 30.03 -10.56
N LEU A 20 -10.83 31.12 -9.88
CA LEU A 20 -10.69 32.49 -10.41
C LEU A 20 -10.09 33.41 -9.33
N PRO A 21 -9.23 34.38 -9.72
CA PRO A 21 -8.46 35.19 -8.79
C PRO A 21 -9.29 36.31 -8.15
N TRP A 22 -8.82 36.80 -7.01
CA TRP A 22 -9.42 37.89 -6.25
C TRP A 22 -9.31 39.21 -7.05
N GLY A 23 -10.45 39.72 -7.50
CA GLY A 23 -10.60 41.06 -8.07
C GLY A 23 -11.72 41.80 -7.35
N THR A 24 -11.42 43.01 -6.88
CA THR A 24 -12.35 43.95 -6.25
C THR A 24 -13.21 44.65 -7.30
N ALA A 25 -14.54 44.63 -7.15
CA ALA A 25 -15.41 45.57 -7.85
C ALA A 25 -16.73 45.82 -7.08
N ALA A 26 -17.19 47.06 -7.19
CA ALA A 26 -18.16 47.73 -6.34
C ALA A 26 -19.64 47.46 -6.67
N ALA A 27 -20.49 47.94 -5.77
CA ALA A 27 -21.94 47.75 -5.72
C ALA A 27 -22.73 48.34 -6.90
N GLY A 28 -23.85 47.69 -7.23
CA GLY A 28 -25.01 48.33 -7.86
C GLY A 28 -25.29 47.94 -9.31
N SER A 29 -26.04 46.85 -9.52
CA SER A 29 -27.03 46.75 -10.61
C SER A 29 -27.84 45.46 -10.50
N THR A 30 -29.15 45.62 -10.46
CA THR A 30 -30.16 44.55 -10.51
C THR A 30 -30.39 44.15 -11.97
N CYS A 31 -30.22 42.88 -12.30
CA CYS A 31 -30.68 42.30 -13.56
C CYS A 31 -31.78 41.26 -13.30
N SER A 32 -32.97 41.56 -13.83
CA SER A 32 -34.16 40.70 -13.85
C SER A 32 -34.01 39.61 -14.93
N PRO A 33 -34.33 38.32 -14.68
CA PRO A 33 -34.31 37.30 -15.72
C PRO A 33 -35.67 37.22 -16.43
N SER A 34 -35.67 37.57 -17.72
CA SER A 34 -36.77 37.24 -18.63
C SER A 34 -36.81 35.73 -18.90
N SER A 35 -38.01 35.16 -18.82
CA SER A 35 -38.31 33.75 -19.02
C SER A 35 -38.33 33.38 -20.50
N ARG A 36 -37.50 32.40 -20.91
CA ARG A 36 -37.82 31.53 -22.04
C ARG A 36 -37.80 30.07 -21.60
N SER A 37 -38.96 29.47 -21.75
CA SER A 37 -39.32 28.09 -21.48
C SER A 37 -38.60 27.11 -22.40
N ILE A 38 -38.02 26.05 -21.83
CA ILE A 38 -37.83 24.77 -22.52
C ILE A 38 -38.52 23.71 -21.64
N GLN A 39 -39.49 23.03 -22.23
CA GLN A 39 -40.31 22.00 -21.61
C GLN A 39 -39.46 20.78 -21.26
N ALA A 40 -39.51 20.36 -19.99
CA ALA A 40 -39.09 19.03 -19.57
C ALA A 40 -40.35 18.17 -19.37
N SER A 41 -40.44 17.05 -20.10
CA SER A 41 -41.49 16.06 -19.92
C SER A 41 -41.29 15.35 -18.57
N SER A 42 -42.38 15.25 -17.80
CA SER A 42 -42.45 14.58 -16.51
C SER A 42 -42.71 13.08 -16.70
N ALA A 43 -41.87 12.26 -16.07
CA ALA A 43 -42.26 10.92 -15.65
C ALA A 43 -42.01 10.85 -14.14
N ALA A 44 -43.10 10.78 -13.39
CA ALA A 44 -43.10 10.75 -11.94
C ALA A 44 -43.02 9.32 -11.39
N ALA A 45 -42.49 9.28 -10.17
CA ALA A 45 -42.87 8.43 -9.05
C ALA A 45 -42.12 7.10 -8.84
N GLY A 46 -41.51 7.02 -7.66
CA GLY A 46 -41.03 5.77 -7.06
C GLY A 46 -40.12 6.01 -5.87
N SER A 47 -40.52 6.81 -4.87
CA SER A 47 -39.78 6.89 -3.61
C SER A 47 -39.99 5.60 -2.81
N ARG A 48 -38.92 4.84 -2.57
CA ARG A 48 -38.93 3.76 -1.58
C ARG A 48 -38.09 4.16 -0.38
N ARG A 49 -38.77 4.30 0.76
CA ARG A 49 -38.17 4.42 2.09
C ARG A 49 -37.31 3.18 2.36
N PHE A 50 -36.06 3.39 2.72
CA PHE A 50 -35.21 2.33 3.26
C PHE A 50 -35.63 2.07 4.71
N THR A 51 -36.28 0.94 4.95
CA THR A 51 -36.51 0.41 6.30
C THR A 51 -35.40 -0.59 6.64
N THR A 52 -34.80 -0.41 7.82
CA THR A 52 -33.75 -1.24 8.40
C THR A 52 -34.26 -2.64 8.77
N LYS A 53 -34.41 -3.54 7.78
CA LYS A 53 -34.74 -4.96 8.03
C LYS A 53 -34.51 -5.85 6.79
N SER A 54 -33.26 -6.08 6.39
CA SER A 54 -32.92 -7.26 5.55
C SER A 54 -31.41 -7.58 5.55
N TRP A 55 -30.86 -7.90 6.72
CA TRP A 55 -29.50 -8.47 6.83
C TRP A 55 -29.50 -9.94 7.30
N ARG A 56 -30.63 -10.64 7.18
CA ARG A 56 -30.78 -12.02 7.68
C ARG A 56 -31.33 -13.04 6.67
N ALA A 57 -31.09 -12.84 5.37
CA ALA A 57 -31.48 -13.83 4.37
C ALA A 57 -30.46 -13.89 3.23
N ALA A 58 -29.26 -14.38 3.51
CA ALA A 58 -28.29 -14.81 2.48
C ALA A 58 -27.25 -15.82 3.00
N PHE A 59 -27.57 -16.58 4.06
CA PHE A 59 -26.65 -17.58 4.63
C PHE A 59 -27.35 -18.91 4.96
N ASP A 60 -28.28 -19.31 4.09
CA ASP A 60 -28.79 -20.68 4.12
C ASP A 60 -28.80 -21.22 2.70
N GLY A 61 -27.65 -21.76 2.31
CA GLY A 61 -27.38 -22.24 0.96
C GLY A 61 -26.03 -22.92 0.95
N ARG A 62 -26.04 -24.24 1.11
CA ARG A 62 -24.88 -25.13 0.93
C ARG A 62 -24.24 -24.85 -0.43
N LEU A 63 -23.20 -24.03 -0.45
CA LEU A 63 -22.27 -23.97 -1.57
C LEU A 63 -21.37 -25.20 -1.45
N ALA A 64 -21.86 -26.32 -1.96
CA ALA A 64 -21.01 -27.43 -2.32
C ALA A 64 -20.00 -26.91 -3.36
N TRP A 65 -18.76 -26.70 -2.93
CA TRP A 65 -17.63 -26.56 -3.83
C TRP A 65 -17.50 -27.87 -4.60
N THR A 66 -18.16 -27.97 -5.76
CA THR A 66 -17.91 -29.08 -6.66
C THR A 66 -16.55 -28.83 -7.30
N SER A 67 -15.52 -29.50 -6.80
CA SER A 67 -14.22 -29.59 -7.44
C SER A 67 -14.41 -30.23 -8.82
N ARG A 68 -14.45 -29.42 -9.87
CA ARG A 68 -14.15 -29.94 -11.21
C ARG A 68 -12.67 -30.34 -11.19
N PRO A 69 -12.32 -31.59 -11.52
CA PRO A 69 -10.91 -31.93 -11.68
C PRO A 69 -10.35 -31.04 -12.79
N HIS A 70 -9.28 -30.32 -12.49
CA HIS A 70 -8.52 -29.58 -13.48
C HIS A 70 -8.11 -30.57 -14.58
N ARG A 71 -8.62 -30.40 -15.80
CA ARG A 71 -8.02 -31.06 -16.97
C ARG A 71 -6.59 -30.57 -17.04
N HIS A 72 -5.65 -31.50 -17.01
CA HIS A 72 -4.28 -31.25 -17.44
C HIS A 72 -4.33 -30.81 -18.91
N VAL A 73 -4.15 -29.51 -19.15
CA VAL A 73 -3.78 -29.00 -20.46
C VAL A 73 -2.26 -29.09 -20.49
N SER A 74 -1.73 -30.11 -21.17
CA SER A 74 -0.34 -30.13 -21.59
C SER A 74 -0.22 -29.18 -22.78
N ASP A 75 0.11 -27.92 -22.52
CA ASP A 75 0.49 -26.95 -23.55
C ASP A 75 2.02 -26.94 -23.65
N ASP A 76 2.56 -27.80 -24.51
CA ASP A 76 3.99 -27.85 -24.86
C ASP A 76 4.31 -26.91 -26.05
N SER A 77 3.64 -25.76 -26.14
CA SER A 77 3.99 -24.71 -27.11
C SER A 77 4.95 -23.71 -26.45
N PRO A 78 6.16 -23.43 -27.00
CA PRO A 78 7.00 -22.35 -26.51
C PRO A 78 6.41 -21.02 -27.00
N GLY A 79 5.27 -20.63 -26.44
CA GLY A 79 4.82 -19.25 -26.52
C GLY A 79 5.90 -18.37 -25.90
N ALA A 80 6.25 -17.27 -26.56
CA ALA A 80 7.13 -16.28 -25.98
C ALA A 80 6.53 -15.81 -24.66
N PHE A 81 7.00 -16.38 -23.54
CA PHE A 81 6.66 -15.89 -22.23
C PHE A 81 7.11 -14.44 -22.19
N MET A 82 6.19 -13.53 -21.89
CA MET A 82 6.58 -12.16 -21.58
C MET A 82 7.51 -12.25 -20.37
N GLU A 83 8.80 -11.99 -20.57
CA GLU A 83 9.74 -11.91 -19.48
C GLU A 83 9.25 -10.80 -18.54
N HIS A 84 9.01 -11.17 -17.28
CA HIS A 84 8.66 -10.19 -16.28
C HIS A 84 9.83 -9.22 -16.14
N ASN A 85 9.52 -7.91 -16.06
CA ASN A 85 10.52 -6.88 -15.81
C ASN A 85 11.24 -7.06 -14.45
N PHE A 86 10.75 -7.95 -13.60
CA PHE A 86 11.22 -8.15 -12.24
C PHE A 86 11.29 -9.64 -11.94
N GLY A 87 12.13 -10.01 -10.97
CA GLY A 87 12.09 -11.35 -10.39
C GLY A 87 10.80 -11.63 -9.62
N PRO A 88 10.70 -12.81 -8.98
CA PRO A 88 9.48 -13.20 -8.27
C PRO A 88 9.16 -12.21 -7.14
N VAL A 89 7.88 -11.86 -7.03
CA VAL A 89 7.36 -11.13 -5.86
C VAL A 89 7.48 -12.06 -4.65
N MET A 90 8.04 -11.53 -3.57
CA MET A 90 8.26 -12.31 -2.35
C MET A 90 7.75 -11.64 -1.07
N GLN A 91 7.49 -10.33 -1.10
CA GLN A 91 7.23 -9.54 0.11
C GLN A 91 6.13 -8.52 -0.13
N ASN A 92 5.30 -8.31 0.89
CA ASN A 92 4.40 -7.18 1.03
C ASN A 92 4.81 -6.35 2.24
N GLY A 93 5.22 -5.11 2.01
CA GLY A 93 5.61 -4.15 3.05
C GLY A 93 4.47 -3.23 3.44
N PHE A 94 4.12 -3.26 4.72
CA PHE A 94 3.03 -2.48 5.31
C PHE A 94 3.59 -1.40 6.22
N VAL A 95 3.35 -0.14 5.88
CA VAL A 95 3.66 0.99 6.77
C VAL A 95 2.53 1.12 7.79
N VAL A 96 2.88 0.99 9.07
CA VAL A 96 1.93 0.99 10.18
C VAL A 96 2.22 2.18 11.11
N PRO A 97 1.17 2.80 11.68
CA PRO A 97 1.36 3.95 12.58
C PRO A 97 1.93 3.52 13.95
N ASP A 98 1.65 2.29 14.36
CA ASP A 98 2.11 1.68 15.61
C ASP A 98 2.42 0.21 15.37
N LEU A 99 3.65 -0.19 15.68
CA LEU A 99 4.14 -1.54 15.37
C LEU A 99 3.54 -2.58 16.33
N ASP A 100 3.36 -2.23 17.60
CA ASP A 100 2.85 -3.16 18.62
C ASP A 100 1.38 -3.50 18.36
N THR A 101 0.54 -2.50 18.10
CA THR A 101 -0.87 -2.67 17.72
C THR A 101 -1.01 -3.50 16.44
N ALA A 102 -0.14 -3.26 15.45
CA ALA A 102 -0.13 -4.05 14.23
C ALA A 102 0.24 -5.51 14.50
N LEU A 103 1.29 -5.76 15.29
CA LEU A 103 1.71 -7.10 15.68
C LEU A 103 0.59 -7.86 16.41
N GLU A 104 -0.12 -7.21 17.34
CA GLU A 104 -1.28 -7.80 18.02
C GLU A 104 -2.35 -8.21 17.00
N HIS A 105 -2.71 -7.34 16.07
CA HIS A 105 -3.70 -7.67 15.04
C HIS A 105 -3.24 -8.86 14.17
N TRP A 106 -2.02 -8.82 13.64
CA TRP A 106 -1.53 -9.86 12.75
C TRP A 106 -1.37 -11.21 13.44
N THR A 107 -0.94 -11.23 14.69
CA THR A 107 -0.69 -12.47 15.43
C THR A 107 -1.96 -13.05 16.06
N GLN A 108 -2.82 -12.20 16.64
CA GLN A 108 -3.99 -12.66 17.41
C GLN A 108 -5.27 -12.76 16.58
N VAL A 109 -5.44 -11.90 15.56
CA VAL A 109 -6.65 -11.88 14.72
C VAL A 109 -6.40 -12.62 13.41
N MET A 110 -5.27 -12.35 12.75
CA MET A 110 -4.94 -12.96 11.46
C MET A 110 -4.23 -14.31 11.61
N HIS A 111 -3.74 -14.65 12.81
CA HIS A 111 -2.96 -15.85 13.08
C HIS A 111 -1.74 -16.03 12.16
N VAL A 112 -1.06 -14.93 11.87
CA VAL A 112 0.19 -14.89 11.10
C VAL A 112 1.36 -14.69 12.05
N GLY A 113 2.37 -15.55 11.95
CA GLY A 113 3.57 -15.49 12.78
C GLY A 113 4.43 -16.74 12.66
N PRO A 114 5.51 -16.84 13.46
CA PRO A 114 5.96 -15.82 14.40
C PRO A 114 6.56 -14.63 13.64
N PHE A 115 6.42 -13.43 14.18
CA PHE A 115 7.11 -12.25 13.68
C PHE A 115 8.51 -12.15 14.27
N PHE A 116 9.48 -11.81 13.44
CA PHE A 116 10.85 -11.50 13.81
C PHE A 116 11.02 -9.98 13.81
N ARG A 117 11.14 -9.38 14.99
CA ARG A 117 11.20 -7.93 15.20
C ARG A 117 12.63 -7.44 15.29
N PHE A 118 12.94 -6.44 14.47
CA PHE A 118 14.16 -5.65 14.52
C PHE A 118 13.81 -4.29 15.09
N GLU A 119 14.33 -3.98 16.27
CA GLU A 119 14.06 -2.70 16.92
C GLU A 119 14.64 -1.53 16.12
N ARG A 120 15.71 -1.76 15.38
CA ARG A 120 16.35 -0.78 14.51
C ARG A 120 17.03 -1.49 13.35
N ILE A 121 16.80 -0.99 12.13
CA ILE A 121 17.60 -1.36 10.97
C ILE A 121 18.83 -0.45 10.91
N ASP A 122 20.01 -1.08 10.91
CA ASP A 122 21.26 -0.39 10.66
C ASP A 122 21.46 -0.24 9.16
N PHE A 123 21.31 1.00 8.69
CA PHE A 123 21.57 1.36 7.30
C PHE A 123 23.05 1.66 7.06
N GLY A 124 23.51 1.33 5.85
CA GLY A 124 24.77 1.80 5.30
C GLY A 124 24.58 3.20 4.72
N GLN A 125 24.56 3.30 3.40
CA GLN A 125 24.24 4.56 2.71
C GLN A 125 22.85 4.48 2.09
N VAL A 126 22.04 5.51 2.31
CA VAL A 126 20.68 5.62 1.78
C VAL A 126 20.51 6.98 1.11
N TRP A 127 19.85 6.97 -0.04
CA TRP A 127 19.45 8.16 -0.77
C TRP A 127 17.94 8.14 -0.94
N TYR A 128 17.33 9.30 -0.75
CA TYR A 128 15.92 9.54 -0.99
C TYR A 128 15.77 10.78 -1.87
N ARG A 129 15.11 10.61 -3.02
CA ARG A 129 14.93 11.63 -4.07
C ARG A 129 16.25 12.33 -4.44
N GLY A 130 17.31 11.53 -4.55
CA GLY A 130 18.66 11.98 -4.93
C GLY A 130 19.46 12.66 -3.81
N GLN A 131 18.90 12.85 -2.62
CA GLN A 131 19.60 13.42 -1.47
C GLN A 131 20.00 12.33 -0.47
N PRO A 132 21.16 12.42 0.20
CA PRO A 132 21.49 11.52 1.30
C PRO A 132 20.42 11.57 2.41
N ALA A 133 19.96 10.41 2.85
CA ALA A 133 19.00 10.25 3.93
C ALA A 133 19.66 9.48 5.09
N SER A 134 20.49 10.17 5.86
CA SER A 134 21.14 9.57 7.02
C SER A 134 20.18 9.43 8.20
N ASP A 135 20.52 8.53 9.12
CA ASP A 135 19.90 8.42 10.44
C ASP A 135 18.40 8.07 10.43
N ILE A 136 17.88 7.47 9.35
CA ILE A 136 16.54 6.87 9.35
C ILE A 136 16.44 5.87 10.51
N ASP A 137 15.49 6.10 11.41
CA ASP A 137 15.23 5.20 12.54
C ASP A 137 14.02 4.31 12.23
N LEU A 138 14.29 3.14 11.66
CA LEU A 138 13.27 2.21 11.16
C LEU A 138 13.21 0.96 12.04
N SER A 139 12.04 0.65 12.59
CA SER A 139 11.73 -0.66 13.17
C SER A 139 10.93 -1.48 12.17
N VAL A 140 11.26 -2.76 12.05
CA VAL A 140 10.52 -3.68 11.18
C VAL A 140 10.20 -4.98 11.90
N ALA A 141 9.12 -5.63 11.51
CA ALA A 141 8.80 -6.98 11.93
C ALA A 141 8.40 -7.83 10.74
N ILE A 142 9.03 -8.99 10.59
CA ILE A 142 8.88 -9.87 9.43
C ILE A 142 8.27 -11.20 9.85
N ALA A 143 7.23 -11.64 9.15
CA ALA A 143 6.69 -13.00 9.24
C ALA A 143 6.45 -13.57 7.85
N TYR A 144 6.05 -14.85 7.80
CA TYR A 144 5.59 -15.49 6.57
C TYR A 144 4.14 -15.96 6.71
N TRP A 145 3.34 -15.70 5.67
CA TRP A 145 2.04 -16.32 5.48
C TRP A 145 2.12 -17.20 4.23
N GLY A 146 2.33 -18.50 4.46
CA GLY A 146 2.71 -19.43 3.40
C GLY A 146 4.07 -19.03 2.82
N ASP A 147 4.08 -18.62 1.55
CA ASP A 147 5.30 -18.23 0.84
C ASP A 147 5.49 -16.72 0.74
N MET A 148 4.46 -15.95 1.10
CA MET A 148 4.50 -14.50 1.08
C MET A 148 5.12 -13.98 2.38
N GLN A 149 6.16 -13.16 2.27
CA GLN A 149 6.68 -12.43 3.40
C GLN A 149 5.79 -11.23 3.72
N ILE A 150 5.42 -11.08 4.99
CA ILE A 150 4.70 -9.93 5.53
C ILE A 150 5.67 -9.11 6.35
N GLU A 151 5.97 -7.90 5.90
CA GLU A 151 6.81 -6.95 6.62
C GLU A 151 5.96 -5.79 7.17
N LEU A 152 6.03 -5.57 8.48
CA LEU A 152 5.42 -4.42 9.15
C LEU A 152 6.50 -3.40 9.45
N ILE A 153 6.27 -2.15 9.08
CA ILE A 153 7.28 -1.11 9.05
C ILE A 153 6.81 0.10 9.83
N ARG A 154 7.63 0.57 10.75
CA ARG A 154 7.43 1.83 11.46
C ARG A 154 8.70 2.65 11.48
N GLN A 155 8.69 3.82 10.83
CA GLN A 155 9.73 4.81 11.03
C GLN A 155 9.42 5.65 12.26
N ARG A 156 10.40 5.81 13.16
CA ARG A 156 10.22 6.43 14.48
C ARG A 156 10.72 7.87 14.56
N ASN A 157 11.31 8.39 13.48
CA ASN A 157 11.78 9.78 13.41
C ASN A 157 11.26 10.49 12.15
N ALA A 158 11.48 11.80 12.08
CA ALA A 158 11.00 12.65 11.00
C ALA A 158 11.96 12.78 9.80
N VAL A 159 12.98 11.91 9.70
CA VAL A 159 13.91 11.94 8.56
C VAL A 159 13.12 11.69 7.26
N PRO A 160 13.27 12.53 6.22
CA PRO A 160 12.58 12.33 4.96
C PRO A 160 12.89 10.96 4.33
N SER A 161 11.85 10.22 3.97
CA SER A 161 11.92 8.90 3.36
C SER A 161 10.62 8.58 2.63
N ILE A 162 10.56 7.45 1.93
CA ILE A 162 9.30 6.93 1.36
C ILE A 162 8.25 6.60 2.43
N TYR A 163 8.67 6.33 3.67
CA TYR A 163 7.76 5.97 4.76
C TYR A 163 7.09 7.20 5.33
N THR A 164 7.88 8.24 5.63
CA THR A 164 7.35 9.52 6.12
C THR A 164 6.54 10.25 5.04
N GLU A 165 6.89 10.10 3.76
CA GLU A 165 6.07 10.61 2.65
C GLU A 165 4.71 9.89 2.57
N PHE A 166 4.69 8.57 2.71
CA PHE A 166 3.45 7.78 2.69
C PHE A 166 2.52 8.15 3.84
N GLU A 167 3.05 8.24 5.06
CA GLU A 167 2.28 8.68 6.23
C GLU A 167 1.85 10.14 6.12
N GLY A 168 2.70 11.02 5.58
CA GLY A 168 2.39 12.44 5.36
C GLY A 168 1.23 12.68 4.39
N ARG A 169 0.93 11.69 3.53
CA ARG A 169 -0.27 11.67 2.67
C ARG A 169 -1.52 11.16 3.39
N GLY A 170 -1.42 10.84 4.67
CA GLY A 170 -2.49 10.24 5.49
C GLY A 170 -2.74 8.77 5.17
N LEU A 171 -1.75 8.07 4.59
CA LEU A 171 -1.86 6.66 4.20
C LEU A 171 -1.20 5.74 5.21
N THR A 172 -1.77 4.55 5.37
CA THR A 172 -1.22 3.42 6.13
C THR A 172 -1.59 2.11 5.41
N GLY A 173 -0.88 1.03 5.70
CA GLY A 173 -1.09 -0.28 5.07
C GLY A 173 -0.06 -0.58 3.98
N LEU A 174 -0.47 -1.35 2.97
CA LEU A 174 0.44 -1.85 1.92
C LEU A 174 1.06 -0.69 1.14
N GLN A 175 2.37 -0.54 1.25
CA GLN A 175 3.14 0.53 0.61
C GLN A 175 3.96 0.02 -0.58
N HIS A 176 4.57 -1.17 -0.45
CA HIS A 176 5.37 -1.76 -1.52
C HIS A 176 5.21 -3.29 -1.62
N MET A 177 5.53 -3.81 -2.81
CA MET A 177 5.78 -5.21 -3.07
C MET A 177 7.27 -5.42 -3.38
N GLY A 178 7.91 -6.28 -2.61
CA GLY A 178 9.32 -6.63 -2.77
C GLY A 178 9.51 -7.75 -3.79
N VAL A 179 10.46 -7.55 -4.70
CA VAL A 179 10.90 -8.54 -5.69
C VAL A 179 12.38 -8.84 -5.49
N ILE A 180 12.75 -10.11 -5.64
CA ILE A 180 14.16 -10.49 -5.62
C ILE A 180 14.83 -10.14 -6.95
N THR A 181 16.03 -9.56 -6.88
CA THR A 181 16.91 -9.37 -8.02
C THR A 181 18.31 -9.90 -7.74
N GLU A 182 19.02 -10.34 -8.77
CA GLU A 182 20.44 -10.66 -8.68
C GLU A 182 21.33 -9.42 -8.59
N SER A 183 20.88 -8.28 -9.11
CA SER A 183 21.63 -7.03 -9.08
C SER A 183 20.73 -5.82 -9.22
N VAL A 184 20.65 -5.04 -8.14
CA VAL A 184 19.91 -3.78 -8.13
C VAL A 184 20.47 -2.82 -9.19
N GLU A 185 21.79 -2.71 -9.29
CA GLU A 185 22.44 -1.79 -10.24
C GLU A 185 22.08 -2.12 -11.70
N ARG A 186 22.19 -3.39 -12.11
CA ARG A 186 21.84 -3.80 -13.49
C ARG A 186 20.38 -3.52 -13.80
N ASP A 187 19.48 -3.81 -12.87
CA ASP A 187 18.06 -3.56 -13.06
C ASP A 187 17.73 -2.08 -13.13
N LEU A 188 18.35 -1.24 -12.29
CA LEU A 188 18.16 0.21 -12.35
C LEU A 188 18.64 0.79 -13.70
N ILE A 189 19.76 0.31 -14.24
CA ILE A 189 20.25 0.73 -15.57
C ILE A 189 19.22 0.37 -16.66
N ARG A 190 18.70 -0.86 -16.64
CA ARG A 190 17.70 -1.32 -17.60
C ARG A 190 16.38 -0.54 -17.49
N LEU A 191 15.93 -0.29 -16.28
CA LEU A 191 14.68 0.42 -15.98
C LEU A 191 14.76 1.92 -16.29
N ALA A 192 15.95 2.52 -16.17
CA ALA A 192 16.17 3.91 -16.53
C ALA A 192 15.86 4.17 -18.03
N ALA A 193 16.15 3.22 -18.91
CA ALA A 193 15.79 3.29 -20.33
C ALA A 193 14.27 3.32 -20.58
N GLN A 194 13.48 2.93 -19.57
CA GLN A 194 12.01 2.94 -19.58
C GLN A 194 11.43 4.11 -18.78
N GLY A 195 12.27 5.05 -18.31
CA GLY A 195 11.86 6.19 -17.50
C GLY A 195 11.54 5.85 -16.03
N VAL A 196 11.88 4.64 -15.57
CA VAL A 196 11.69 4.22 -14.17
C VAL A 196 12.99 4.45 -13.41
N THR A 197 12.92 5.26 -12.35
CA THR A 197 14.08 5.60 -11.51
C THR A 197 13.80 5.28 -10.04
N PRO A 198 14.82 5.11 -9.19
CA PRO A 198 14.57 4.85 -7.77
C PRO A 198 14.18 6.15 -7.05
N ILE A 199 13.14 6.08 -6.22
CA ILE A 199 12.77 7.16 -5.28
C ILE A 199 13.60 7.06 -4.01
N GLN A 200 13.85 5.85 -3.52
CA GLN A 200 14.75 5.60 -2.39
C GLN A 200 15.58 4.35 -2.68
N HIS A 201 16.88 4.40 -2.43
CA HIS A 201 17.76 3.24 -2.62
C HIS A 201 18.95 3.31 -1.69
N GLY A 202 19.64 2.20 -1.51
CA GLY A 202 20.78 2.15 -0.62
C GLY A 202 21.21 0.75 -0.25
N SER A 203 21.86 0.65 0.90
CA SER A 203 22.24 -0.61 1.52
C SER A 203 22.00 -0.61 3.02
N THR A 204 21.82 -1.80 3.59
CA THR A 204 21.97 -2.01 5.03
C THR A 204 23.45 -2.09 5.40
N ALA A 205 23.78 -1.92 6.69
CA ALA A 205 25.14 -2.11 7.21
C ALA A 205 25.63 -3.56 7.00
N ALA A 206 24.70 -4.52 6.90
CA ALA A 206 25.00 -5.91 6.55
C ALA A 206 25.26 -6.15 5.04
N GLY A 207 25.19 -5.10 4.21
CA GLY A 207 25.50 -5.12 2.78
C GLY A 207 24.34 -5.48 1.86
N MET A 208 23.11 -5.66 2.38
CA MET A 208 21.94 -5.92 1.55
C MET A 208 21.56 -4.64 0.79
N ARG A 209 21.58 -4.69 -0.55
CA ARG A 209 21.20 -3.56 -1.41
C ARG A 209 19.72 -3.59 -1.75
N PHE A 210 19.10 -2.41 -1.81
CA PHE A 210 17.68 -2.26 -2.12
C PHE A 210 17.40 -1.01 -2.95
N ALA A 211 16.28 -1.00 -3.68
CA ALA A 211 15.80 0.18 -4.41
C ALA A 211 14.26 0.17 -4.58
N TYR A 212 13.61 1.23 -4.12
CA TYR A 212 12.18 1.50 -4.31
C TYR A 212 11.97 2.32 -5.58
N LEU A 213 11.21 1.78 -6.52
CA LEU A 213 11.03 2.34 -7.86
C LEU A 213 9.91 3.39 -7.91
N SER A 214 10.04 4.38 -8.81
CA SER A 214 9.06 5.43 -9.11
C SER A 214 7.82 4.92 -9.86
N THR A 215 7.23 3.86 -9.34
CA THR A 215 6.05 3.16 -9.88
C THR A 215 4.76 3.63 -9.23
N ASP A 216 4.86 4.48 -8.20
CA ASP A 216 3.77 5.15 -7.49
C ASP A 216 2.98 6.14 -8.36
N GLN A 217 3.48 6.48 -9.55
CA GLN A 217 2.70 7.21 -10.57
C GLN A 217 1.51 6.38 -11.07
N HIS A 218 1.59 5.05 -11.02
CA HIS A 218 0.45 4.16 -11.22
C HIS A 218 -0.22 3.90 -9.86
N PRO A 219 -1.56 3.92 -9.78
CA PRO A 219 -2.26 3.59 -8.54
C PRO A 219 -1.91 2.16 -8.08
N GLY A 220 -1.41 2.03 -6.86
CA GLY A 220 -1.00 0.74 -6.30
C GLY A 220 0.19 0.87 -5.35
N ALA A 221 0.73 -0.29 -4.98
CA ALA A 221 1.96 -0.38 -4.20
C ALA A 221 3.19 -0.13 -5.09
N MET A 222 4.23 0.45 -4.50
CA MET A 222 5.54 0.60 -5.15
C MET A 222 6.18 -0.78 -5.36
N ILE A 223 7.12 -0.88 -6.30
CA ILE A 223 8.00 -2.05 -6.40
C ILE A 223 9.33 -1.76 -5.68
N GLU A 224 9.74 -2.68 -4.82
CA GLU A 224 11.07 -2.70 -4.20
C GLU A 224 11.93 -3.81 -4.83
N LEU A 225 13.09 -3.45 -5.36
CA LEU A 225 14.13 -4.41 -5.71
C LEU A 225 14.95 -4.74 -4.47
N ILE A 226 15.06 -6.03 -4.14
CA ILE A 226 15.87 -6.53 -3.02
C ILE A 226 16.95 -7.43 -3.60
N GLU A 227 18.22 -7.07 -3.41
CA GLU A 227 19.30 -7.84 -3.98
C GLU A 227 19.55 -9.15 -3.21
N SER A 228 19.49 -10.27 -3.93
CA SER A 228 19.74 -11.59 -3.36
C SER A 228 21.19 -11.74 -2.94
N SER A 229 21.38 -12.29 -1.75
CA SER A 229 22.65 -12.88 -1.33
C SER A 229 22.40 -14.21 -0.65
N PRO A 230 23.34 -15.17 -0.66
CA PRO A 230 23.17 -16.45 0.02
C PRO A 230 22.83 -16.29 1.51
N ARG A 231 23.43 -15.29 2.17
CA ARG A 231 23.18 -14.97 3.57
C ARG A 231 21.73 -14.52 3.80
N MET A 232 21.25 -13.58 2.99
CA MET A 232 19.87 -13.07 3.10
C MET A 232 18.86 -14.19 2.81
N LEU A 233 19.07 -14.97 1.76
CA LEU A 233 18.17 -16.07 1.39
C LEU A 233 18.09 -17.15 2.48
N ALA A 234 19.23 -17.50 3.09
CA ALA A 234 19.26 -18.45 4.20
C ALA A 234 18.50 -17.90 5.43
N PHE A 235 18.69 -16.62 5.74
CA PHE A 235 18.05 -15.96 6.88
C PHE A 235 16.52 -15.90 6.71
N PHE A 236 16.05 -15.45 5.56
CA PHE A 236 14.63 -15.44 5.22
C PHE A 236 14.04 -16.85 5.10
N GLY A 237 14.82 -17.82 4.61
CA GLY A 237 14.44 -19.23 4.60
C GLY A 237 14.20 -19.80 6.00
N ALA A 238 15.03 -19.43 6.99
CA ALA A 238 14.85 -19.83 8.38
C ALA A 238 13.58 -19.23 8.99
N MET A 239 13.29 -17.96 8.73
CA MET A 239 12.03 -17.32 9.17
C MET A 239 10.81 -18.00 8.56
N ARG A 240 10.84 -18.28 7.24
CA ARG A 240 9.77 -18.99 6.56
C ARG A 240 9.56 -20.39 7.14
N ALA A 241 10.63 -21.12 7.43
CA ALA A 241 10.54 -22.44 8.05
C ALA A 241 9.89 -22.37 9.45
N ALA A 242 10.23 -21.35 10.24
CA ALA A 242 9.66 -21.14 11.57
C ALA A 242 8.15 -20.84 11.56
N ALA A 243 7.61 -20.30 10.45
CA ALA A 243 6.19 -19.97 10.32
C ALA A 243 5.30 -21.15 9.89
N ARG A 244 5.87 -22.23 9.33
CA ARG A 244 5.08 -23.32 8.71
C ARG A 244 4.13 -24.02 9.68
N ASP A 245 4.65 -24.36 10.85
CA ASP A 245 3.94 -25.14 11.87
C ASP A 245 3.81 -24.34 13.17
N TRP A 246 3.76 -23.01 13.05
CA TRP A 246 3.65 -22.13 14.20
C TRP A 246 2.30 -22.28 14.91
N ASP A 247 2.33 -22.54 16.21
CA ASP A 247 1.17 -22.87 17.04
C ASP A 247 0.56 -21.67 17.79
N GLY A 248 1.07 -20.46 17.52
CA GLY A 248 0.68 -19.24 18.23
C GLY A 248 1.58 -18.88 19.42
N SER A 249 2.47 -19.77 19.86
CA SER A 249 3.38 -19.51 20.98
C SER A 249 4.56 -18.62 20.56
N ASP A 250 5.01 -17.73 21.45
CA ASP A 250 6.13 -16.81 21.17
C ASP A 250 5.94 -16.02 19.85
N PRO A 251 4.87 -15.20 19.75
CA PRO A 251 4.45 -14.57 18.50
C PRO A 251 5.40 -13.50 17.97
N VAL A 252 6.26 -12.94 18.82
CA VAL A 252 7.18 -11.87 18.46
C VAL A 252 8.57 -12.18 19.02
N ARG A 253 9.48 -12.52 18.12
CA ARG A 253 10.88 -12.87 18.40
C ARG A 253 11.77 -11.70 18.08
N ARG A 254 12.50 -11.20 19.08
CA ARG A 254 13.44 -10.09 18.86
C ARG A 254 14.69 -10.60 18.14
N VAL A 255 15.14 -9.82 17.16
CA VAL A 255 16.38 -10.04 16.43
C VAL A 255 17.27 -8.83 16.64
N GLY A 256 18.42 -9.06 17.31
CA GLY A 256 19.37 -8.02 17.72
C GLY A 256 20.21 -8.48 18.89
#